data_AF-C0K146-F1
#
_entry.id   AF-C0K146-F1
#
_cell.length_a   1.000
_cell.length_b   1.000
_cell.length_c   1.000
_cell.angle_alpha   90.00
_cell.angle_beta   90.00
_cell.angle_gamma   90.00
#
_symmetry.space_group_name_H-M   'P 1'
#
loop_
_entity.id
_entity.type
_entity.pdbx_description
1 polymer ?
#
loop_
_entity_poly.entity_id
_entity_poly.type
_entity_poly.pdbx_seq_one_letter_code
_entity_poly.pdbx_strand_id
1 'polypeptide(L)'
;GHIELARPVFHPGFIVKVKKVLECICVNCGKLKADISDPSFNDKVKHVRDRKARMAIIWNHCKTKMTCETDEPREDGAEGESDEPKKGHGGCGHQQPVIRKEGLKLFVQYKRPKDDDEDVKSMQPDKRLFTPSEVYTTFKKMSDSDLLLLGLSDEYARPEWMITTVLPVPPPPVRPSIAVDGGAMGSEDDLTYKLGDIIKASANVRRCEQEGAPAHVITEFEQLLQFHVAT
;
A
#
# COMPACT_ATOMS: atom_id res chain seq x y z
N GLY A 1 -21.37 -10.72 -9.88
CA GLY A 1 -21.43 -9.28 -10.19
C GLY A 1 -20.26 -8.58 -9.53
N HIS A 2 -20.21 -7.25 -9.56
CA HIS A 2 -19.20 -6.48 -8.82
C HIS A 2 -19.78 -5.16 -8.32
N ILE A 3 -19.13 -4.58 -7.31
CA ILE A 3 -19.41 -3.24 -6.79
C ILE A 3 -18.15 -2.40 -7.01
N GLU A 4 -18.29 -1.29 -7.73
CA GLU A 4 -17.25 -0.26 -7.78
C GLU A 4 -17.33 0.61 -6.52
N LEU A 5 -16.26 0.62 -5.74
CA LEU A 5 -16.19 1.44 -4.54
C LEU A 5 -15.93 2.90 -4.92
N ALA A 6 -16.55 3.84 -4.21
CA ALA A 6 -16.31 5.27 -4.43
C ALA A 6 -14.86 5.66 -4.14
N ARG A 7 -14.22 4.99 -3.18
CA ARG A 7 -12.81 5.14 -2.84
C ARG A 7 -12.15 3.77 -2.64
N PRO A 8 -10.84 3.63 -2.96
CA PRO A 8 -10.07 2.44 -2.61
C PRO A 8 -10.08 2.20 -1.09
N VAL A 9 -10.10 0.93 -0.69
CA VAL A 9 -10.01 0.50 0.72
C VAL A 9 -8.94 -0.57 0.90
N PHE A 10 -8.32 -0.65 2.08
CA PHE A 10 -7.42 -1.76 2.39
C PHE A 10 -8.20 -3.06 2.52
N HIS A 11 -7.74 -4.12 1.85
CA HIS A 11 -8.24 -5.45 2.12
C HIS A 11 -7.78 -5.90 3.52
N PRO A 12 -8.69 -6.31 4.43
CA PRO A 12 -8.35 -6.58 5.84
C PRO A 12 -7.30 -7.69 5.99
N GLY A 13 -7.34 -8.71 5.13
CA GLY A 13 -6.38 -9.81 5.13
C GLY A 13 -4.95 -9.44 4.70
N PHE A 14 -4.77 -8.28 4.04
CA PHE A 14 -3.49 -7.91 3.43
C PHE A 14 -2.82 -6.69 4.05
N ILE A 15 -3.47 -5.94 4.95
CA ILE A 15 -2.92 -4.68 5.48
C ILE A 15 -1.51 -4.82 6.10
N VAL A 16 -1.21 -5.96 6.72
CA VAL A 16 0.14 -6.24 7.26
C VAL A 16 1.16 -6.43 6.13
N LYS A 17 0.76 -7.10 5.05
CA LYS A 17 1.59 -7.30 3.86
C LYS A 17 1.80 -5.98 3.12
N VAL A 18 0.75 -5.19 2.95
CA VAL A 18 0.79 -3.81 2.41
C VAL A 18 1.83 -2.99 3.15
N LYS A 19 1.76 -2.94 4.49
CA LYS A 19 2.76 -2.25 5.32
C LYS A 19 4.18 -2.72 5.02
N LYS A 20 4.42 -4.04 4.97
CA LYS A 20 5.75 -4.59 4.69
C LYS A 20 6.26 -4.19 3.31
N VAL A 21 5.41 -4.23 2.27
CA VAL A 21 5.79 -3.81 0.91
C VAL A 21 6.14 -2.33 0.88
N LEU A 22 5.34 -1.47 1.53
CA LEU A 22 5.65 -0.04 1.64
C LEU A 22 6.97 0.24 2.38
N GLU A 23 7.33 -0.58 3.36
CA GLU A 23 8.62 -0.50 4.05
C GLU A 23 9.81 -0.98 3.17
N CYS A 24 9.52 -1.67 2.06
CA CYS A 24 10.54 -2.13 1.11
C CYS A 24 10.86 -1.12 0.02
N ILE A 25 9.88 -0.31 -0.38
CA ILE A 25 9.97 0.61 -1.51
C ILE A 25 10.12 2.06 -1.08
N CYS A 26 10.47 2.92 -2.03
CA CYS A 26 10.40 4.36 -1.89
C CYS A 26 8.94 4.82 -1.96
N VAL A 27 8.43 5.48 -0.92
CA VAL A 27 7.02 5.96 -0.90
C VAL A 27 6.73 7.02 -1.97
N ASN A 28 7.77 7.66 -2.54
CA ASN A 28 7.65 8.67 -3.58
C ASN A 28 7.71 8.08 -5.00
N CYS A 29 8.81 7.40 -5.35
CA CYS A 29 9.03 6.89 -6.71
C CYS A 29 8.62 5.43 -6.93
N GLY A 30 8.30 4.68 -5.87
CA GLY A 30 7.88 3.26 -5.96
C GLY A 30 9.02 2.26 -6.13
N LYS A 31 10.26 2.72 -6.30
CA LYS A 31 11.44 1.84 -6.48
C LYS A 31 11.76 1.05 -5.22
N LEU A 32 12.16 -0.20 -5.34
CA LEU A 32 12.68 -0.99 -4.22
C LEU A 32 13.95 -0.33 -3.67
N LYS A 33 14.07 -0.17 -2.35
CA LYS A 33 15.18 0.59 -1.73
C LYS A 33 16.53 -0.15 -1.72
N ALA A 34 16.54 -1.40 -2.15
CA ALA A 34 17.75 -2.20 -2.26
C ALA A 34 17.63 -3.10 -3.48
N ASP A 35 18.73 -3.27 -4.20
CA ASP A 35 18.81 -4.12 -5.36
C ASP A 35 20.14 -4.90 -5.37
N ILE A 36 20.35 -5.69 -6.42
CA ILE A 36 21.51 -6.57 -6.56
C ILE A 36 22.84 -5.84 -6.75
N SER A 37 22.84 -4.50 -6.92
CA SER A 37 24.06 -3.70 -6.96
C SER A 37 24.75 -3.60 -5.59
N ASP A 38 23.98 -3.71 -4.49
CA ASP A 38 24.49 -3.81 -3.12
C ASP A 38 24.93 -5.26 -2.85
N PRO A 39 26.24 -5.56 -2.71
CA PRO A 39 26.72 -6.92 -2.47
C PRO A 39 26.15 -7.53 -1.18
N SER A 40 25.95 -6.71 -0.15
CA SER A 40 25.41 -7.14 1.14
C SER A 40 23.95 -7.56 1.05
N PHE A 41 23.20 -6.97 0.12
CA PHE A 41 21.84 -7.38 -0.21
C PHE A 41 21.85 -8.63 -1.10
N ASN A 42 22.65 -8.61 -2.18
CA ASN A 42 22.71 -9.69 -3.16
C ASN A 42 23.06 -11.04 -2.49
N ASP A 43 24.06 -11.05 -1.61
CA ASP A 43 24.47 -12.26 -0.88
C ASP A 43 23.34 -12.87 -0.03
N LYS A 44 22.43 -12.03 0.49
CA LYS A 44 21.29 -12.50 1.28
C LYS A 44 20.17 -13.08 0.44
N VAL A 45 20.02 -12.67 -0.83
CA VAL A 45 18.86 -13.01 -1.66
C VAL A 45 19.17 -14.00 -2.78
N LYS A 46 20.41 -14.05 -3.28
CA LYS A 46 20.81 -14.79 -4.50
C LYS A 46 20.49 -16.29 -4.49
N HIS A 47 20.50 -16.91 -3.31
CA HIS A 47 20.24 -18.35 -3.16
C HIS A 47 18.84 -18.67 -2.60
N VAL A 48 18.00 -17.65 -2.37
CA VAL A 48 16.68 -17.83 -1.74
C VAL A 48 15.62 -18.08 -2.81
N ARG A 49 15.27 -19.36 -3.00
CA ARG A 49 14.24 -19.80 -3.96
C ARG A 49 12.82 -19.59 -3.44
N ASP A 50 12.58 -19.79 -2.14
CA ASP A 50 11.26 -19.61 -1.55
C ASP A 50 10.86 -18.13 -1.52
N ARG A 51 9.75 -17.80 -2.20
CA ARG A 51 9.30 -16.41 -2.35
C ARG A 51 8.93 -15.76 -1.01
N LYS A 52 8.36 -16.53 -0.08
CA LYS A 52 7.94 -16.02 1.24
C LYS A 52 9.14 -15.69 2.12
N ALA A 53 10.13 -16.56 2.16
CA ALA A 53 11.40 -16.34 2.85
C ALA A 53 12.17 -15.17 2.21
N ARG A 54 12.24 -15.11 0.88
CA ARG A 54 12.89 -14.02 0.15
C ARG A 54 12.29 -12.67 0.52
N MET A 55 10.96 -12.54 0.49
CA MET A 55 10.28 -11.31 0.91
C MET A 55 10.60 -10.93 2.36
N ALA A 56 10.71 -11.89 3.29
CA ALA A 56 11.03 -11.60 4.68
C ALA A 56 12.46 -11.06 4.85
N ILE A 57 13.42 -11.63 4.11
CA ILE A 57 14.82 -11.18 4.09
C ILE A 57 14.92 -9.77 3.50
N ILE A 58 14.29 -9.55 2.34
CA ILE A 58 14.28 -8.24 1.67
C ILE A 58 13.64 -7.18 2.57
N TRP A 59 12.49 -7.48 3.18
CA TRP A 59 11.84 -6.57 4.11
C TRP A 59 12.73 -6.22 5.31
N ASN A 60 13.43 -7.20 5.89
CA ASN A 60 14.34 -6.93 7.00
C ASN A 60 15.53 -6.04 6.62
N HIS A 61 16.00 -6.10 5.37
CA HIS A 61 17.04 -5.22 4.84
C HIS A 61 16.50 -3.83 4.48
N CYS A 62 15.40 -3.76 3.74
CA CYS A 62 14.87 -2.50 3.25
C CYS A 62 14.22 -1.63 4.34
N LYS A 63 13.65 -2.24 5.40
CA LYS A 63 12.99 -1.46 6.48
C LYS A 63 13.96 -0.55 7.24
N THR A 64 15.26 -0.83 7.22
CA THR A 64 16.29 -0.01 7.87
C THR A 64 16.79 1.12 6.96
N LYS A 65 16.56 1.02 5.64
CA LYS A 65 16.91 2.08 4.70
C LYS A 65 15.89 3.21 4.78
N MET A 66 16.36 4.36 5.25
CA MET A 66 15.54 5.56 5.46
C MET A 66 15.73 6.62 4.37
N THR A 67 16.49 6.34 3.32
CA THR A 67 16.73 7.25 2.20
C THR A 67 16.68 6.44 0.90
N CYS A 68 16.11 7.01 -0.17
CA CYS A 68 16.11 6.40 -1.49
C CYS A 68 17.41 6.79 -2.22
N GLU A 69 18.41 5.92 -2.17
CA GLU A 69 19.78 6.18 -2.67
C GLU A 69 19.77 6.60 -4.15
N THR A 70 20.37 7.75 -4.46
CA THR A 70 20.57 8.21 -5.85
C THR A 70 21.80 7.56 -6.45
N ASP A 71 21.94 7.64 -7.77
CA ASP A 71 23.21 7.32 -8.42
C ASP A 71 24.28 8.33 -8.00
N GLU A 72 25.53 7.85 -7.87
CA GLU A 72 26.67 8.75 -7.75
C GLU A 72 26.80 9.55 -9.05
N PRO A 73 27.05 10.87 -8.98
CA PRO A 73 27.37 11.65 -10.16
C PRO A 73 28.58 11.02 -10.85
N ARG A 74 28.53 10.86 -12.18
CA ARG A 74 29.73 10.48 -12.94
C ARG A 74 30.76 11.59 -12.72
N GLU A 75 31.96 11.24 -12.24
CA GLU A 75 33.08 12.19 -12.27
C GLU A 75 33.43 12.45 -13.74
N ASP A 76 33.13 13.66 -14.21
CA ASP A 76 33.55 14.17 -15.52
C ASP A 76 35.07 14.33 -15.53
N GLY A 77 35.83 13.25 -15.74
CA GLY A 77 37.29 13.32 -15.79
C GLY A 77 38.08 12.02 -15.96
N ALA A 78 37.46 10.84 -15.89
CA ALA A 78 38.17 9.57 -16.13
C ALA A 78 38.22 9.23 -17.63
N GLU A 79 39.00 9.99 -18.40
CA GLU A 79 39.52 9.52 -19.70
C GLU A 79 40.58 8.45 -19.44
N GLY A 80 40.16 7.22 -19.15
CA GLY A 80 41.08 6.11 -18.91
C GLY A 80 40.39 4.78 -18.68
N GLU A 81 40.45 3.94 -19.72
CA GLU A 81 40.16 2.50 -19.76
C GLU A 81 38.71 2.04 -19.51
N SER A 82 38.30 1.11 -20.36
CA SER A 82 36.98 0.51 -20.52
C SER A 82 36.46 -0.23 -19.29
N ASP A 83 36.01 0.51 -18.27
CA ASP A 83 35.13 -0.04 -17.24
C ASP A 83 33.72 0.52 -17.47
N GLU A 84 32.75 -0.34 -17.79
CA GLU A 84 31.36 0.09 -17.92
C GLU A 84 30.95 0.81 -16.62
N PRO A 85 30.34 2.01 -16.69
CA PRO A 85 29.99 2.76 -15.49
C PRO A 85 29.09 1.90 -14.62
N LYS A 86 29.53 1.59 -13.39
CA LYS A 86 28.75 0.81 -12.41
C LYS A 86 27.38 1.45 -12.31
N LYS A 87 26.36 0.73 -12.76
CA LYS A 87 24.97 1.17 -12.73
C LYS A 87 24.57 1.32 -11.27
N GLY A 88 24.37 2.55 -10.81
CA GLY A 88 23.98 2.83 -9.42
C GLY A 88 22.53 2.39 -9.13
N HIS A 89 22.12 2.62 -7.88
CA HIS A 89 20.80 2.23 -7.39
C HIS A 89 19.66 2.92 -8.16
N GLY A 90 19.83 4.17 -8.61
CA GLY A 90 18.88 4.94 -9.43
C GLY A 90 17.62 5.35 -8.68
N GLY A 91 17.72 5.66 -7.39
CA GLY A 91 16.65 6.23 -6.58
C GLY A 91 16.53 7.75 -6.74
N CYS A 92 15.61 8.36 -5.97
CA CYS A 92 15.25 9.78 -6.12
C CYS A 92 15.66 10.69 -4.95
N GLY A 93 16.45 10.19 -3.99
CA GLY A 93 16.90 10.94 -2.82
C GLY A 93 15.85 11.15 -1.73
N HIS A 94 14.60 10.73 -1.95
CA HIS A 94 13.50 10.98 -1.01
C HIS A 94 13.74 10.31 0.34
N GLN A 95 13.62 11.08 1.42
CA GLN A 95 13.67 10.57 2.79
C GLN A 95 12.45 9.67 3.04
N GLN A 96 12.65 8.51 3.61
CA GLN A 96 11.59 7.52 3.83
C GLN A 96 10.97 7.70 5.22
N PRO A 97 9.64 7.60 5.34
CA PRO A 97 8.97 7.64 6.63
C PRO A 97 9.02 6.29 7.34
N VAL A 98 8.85 6.32 8.66
CA VAL A 98 8.46 5.15 9.43
C VAL A 98 6.97 4.91 9.23
N ILE A 99 6.59 3.70 8.84
CA ILE A 99 5.19 3.34 8.60
C ILE A 99 4.61 2.68 9.86
N ARG A 100 3.51 3.23 10.37
CA ARG A 100 2.79 2.70 11.53
C ARG A 100 1.41 2.18 11.12
N LYS A 101 0.99 1.06 11.70
CA LYS A 101 -0.36 0.51 11.54
C LYS A 101 -1.14 0.72 12.82
N GLU A 102 -2.35 1.26 12.70
CA GLU A 102 -3.30 1.39 13.81
C GLU A 102 -4.67 0.96 13.32
N GLY A 103 -5.18 -0.17 13.83
CA GLY A 103 -6.39 -0.80 13.28
C GLY A 103 -6.24 -1.09 11.79
N LEU A 104 -7.16 -0.54 10.99
CA LEU A 104 -7.19 -0.61 9.52
C LEU A 104 -6.56 0.62 8.83
N LYS A 105 -5.82 1.46 9.57
CA LYS A 105 -5.17 2.66 9.05
C LYS A 105 -3.65 2.48 9.01
N LEU A 106 -3.02 3.10 8.02
CA LEU A 106 -1.57 3.25 7.93
C LEU A 106 -1.20 4.72 8.07
N PHE A 107 -0.09 4.99 8.76
CA PHE A 107 0.42 6.34 8.97
C PHE A 107 1.88 6.39 8.55
N VAL A 108 2.27 7.50 7.93
CA VAL A 108 3.66 7.85 7.66
C VAL A 108 4.14 8.84 8.71
N GLN A 109 5.36 8.64 9.20
CA GLN A 109 5.98 9.47 10.22
C GLN A 109 7.43 9.74 9.84
N TYR A 110 7.76 11.01 9.61
CA TYR A 110 9.13 11.43 9.32
C TYR A 110 9.85 11.78 10.62
N LYS A 111 11.13 11.39 10.72
CA LYS A 111 11.99 11.85 11.82
C LYS A 111 12.45 13.26 11.46
N ARG A 112 12.28 14.22 12.37
CA ARG A 112 12.88 15.55 12.21
C ARG A 112 14.40 15.44 12.38
N PRO A 113 15.21 16.12 11.55
CA PRO A 113 16.63 16.26 11.81
C PRO A 113 16.85 16.97 13.15
N LYS A 114 17.98 16.69 13.80
CA LYS A 114 18.24 17.02 15.21
C LYS A 114 18.64 18.50 15.44
N ASP A 115 18.65 19.33 14.40
CA ASP A 115 19.19 20.71 14.43
C ASP A 115 18.11 21.83 14.53
N ASP A 116 16.82 21.51 14.53
CA ASP A 116 15.77 22.51 14.80
C ASP A 116 15.53 22.60 16.32
N ASP A 117 16.41 23.30 17.02
CA ASP A 117 16.43 23.43 18.49
C ASP A 117 15.84 24.76 19.01
N GLU A 118 15.06 25.51 18.23
CA GLU A 118 14.29 26.65 18.77
C GLU A 118 12.80 26.60 18.38
N ASP A 119 11.97 26.76 19.40
CA ASP A 119 10.51 26.92 19.39
C ASP A 119 9.57 25.69 19.51
N VAL A 120 9.38 25.28 20.77
CA VAL A 120 8.10 25.27 21.50
C VAL A 120 6.91 24.47 20.90
N LYS A 121 6.62 23.34 21.56
CA LYS A 121 5.27 22.75 21.82
C LYS A 121 4.45 22.23 20.63
N SER A 122 4.99 21.27 19.89
CA SER A 122 4.16 20.19 19.31
C SER A 122 4.89 18.85 19.38
N MET A 123 4.73 18.14 20.50
CA MET A 123 5.40 16.86 20.84
C MET A 123 5.04 15.66 19.95
N GLN A 124 4.44 15.85 18.77
CA GLN A 124 4.12 14.73 17.88
C GLN A 124 4.93 14.83 16.59
N PRO A 125 5.89 13.91 16.35
CA PRO A 125 6.40 13.69 15.00
C PRO A 125 5.26 13.65 13.98
N ASP A 126 5.37 14.40 12.89
CA ASP A 126 4.35 14.59 11.84
C ASP A 126 3.81 13.24 11.36
N LYS A 127 2.75 12.80 12.02
CA LYS A 127 2.08 11.53 11.79
C LYS A 127 0.91 11.82 10.88
N ARG A 128 1.09 11.51 9.61
CA ARG A 128 0.08 11.73 8.57
C ARG A 128 -0.57 10.41 8.18
N LEU A 129 -1.89 10.40 8.01
CA LEU A 129 -2.59 9.25 7.45
C LEU A 129 -2.05 8.98 6.04
N PHE A 130 -1.73 7.72 5.75
CA PHE A 130 -1.37 7.26 4.40
C PHE A 130 -2.58 6.52 3.85
N THR A 131 -3.34 7.23 3.02
CA THR A 131 -4.66 6.76 2.56
C THR A 131 -4.53 5.55 1.63
N PRO A 132 -5.55 4.69 1.53
CA PRO A 132 -5.54 3.59 0.56
C PRO A 132 -5.32 4.07 -0.88
N SER A 133 -5.87 5.24 -1.24
CA SER A 133 -5.70 5.86 -2.56
C SER A 133 -4.25 6.19 -2.88
N GLU A 134 -3.52 6.79 -1.92
CA GLU A 134 -2.11 7.10 -2.10
C GLU A 134 -1.27 5.82 -2.15
N VAL A 135 -1.54 4.84 -1.27
CA VAL A 135 -0.84 3.55 -1.27
C VAL A 135 -1.04 2.82 -2.60
N TYR A 136 -2.26 2.79 -3.13
CA TYR A 136 -2.57 2.22 -4.43
C TYR A 136 -1.72 2.88 -5.54
N THR A 137 -1.66 4.22 -5.55
CA THR A 137 -0.86 4.97 -6.53
C THR A 137 0.64 4.69 -6.37
N THR A 138 1.14 4.59 -5.14
CA THR A 138 2.55 4.23 -4.88
C THR A 138 2.87 2.81 -5.37
N PHE A 139 2.00 1.82 -5.13
CA PHE A 139 2.20 0.45 -5.61
C PHE A 139 2.19 0.35 -7.13
N LYS A 140 1.37 1.14 -7.83
CA LYS A 140 1.37 1.18 -9.30
C LYS A 140 2.67 1.71 -9.91
N LYS A 141 3.51 2.42 -9.14
CA LYS A 141 4.82 2.91 -9.60
C LYS A 141 5.90 1.81 -9.56
N MET A 142 5.65 0.67 -8.92
CA MET A 142 6.61 -0.43 -8.88
C MET A 142 6.80 -1.04 -10.27
N SER A 143 8.06 -1.29 -10.65
CA SER A 143 8.41 -2.03 -11.86
C SER A 143 8.26 -3.54 -11.67
N ASP A 144 8.04 -4.27 -12.76
CA ASP A 144 7.90 -5.73 -12.70
C ASP A 144 9.20 -6.41 -12.22
N SER A 145 10.37 -5.81 -12.51
CA SER A 145 11.66 -6.26 -11.98
C SER A 145 11.73 -6.20 -10.46
N ASP A 146 11.21 -5.11 -9.87
CA ASP A 146 11.19 -4.91 -8.42
C ASP A 146 10.19 -5.88 -7.76
N LEU A 147 9.05 -6.13 -8.41
CA LEU A 147 8.07 -7.13 -7.96
C LEU A 147 8.70 -8.53 -7.89
N LEU A 148 9.37 -8.95 -8.96
CA LEU A 148 10.01 -10.26 -9.03
C LEU A 148 11.12 -10.39 -7.97
N LEU A 149 11.97 -9.37 -7.82
CA LEU A 149 13.02 -9.35 -6.81
C LEU A 149 12.43 -9.48 -5.41
N LEU A 150 11.40 -8.68 -5.09
CA LEU A 150 10.68 -8.71 -3.80
C LEU A 150 10.02 -10.07 -3.50
N GLY A 151 9.79 -10.90 -4.52
CA GLY A 151 9.14 -12.20 -4.38
C GLY A 151 7.63 -12.17 -4.66
N LEU A 152 7.15 -11.13 -5.34
CA LEU A 152 5.79 -11.02 -5.86
C LEU A 152 5.74 -11.50 -7.32
N SER A 153 4.53 -11.54 -7.88
CA SER A 153 4.28 -11.88 -9.28
C SER A 153 3.53 -10.71 -9.93
N ASP A 154 4.06 -10.26 -11.04
CA ASP A 154 3.45 -9.28 -11.95
C ASP A 154 2.15 -9.80 -12.59
N GLU A 155 2.06 -11.10 -12.86
CA GLU A 155 0.86 -11.72 -13.44
C GLU A 155 -0.23 -12.06 -12.42
N TYR A 156 0.13 -12.56 -11.23
CA TYR A 156 -0.84 -13.17 -10.30
C TYR A 156 -0.96 -12.45 -8.96
N ALA A 157 -0.03 -11.56 -8.60
CA ALA A 157 0.06 -11.03 -7.24
C ALA A 157 0.64 -9.61 -7.20
N ARG A 158 0.11 -8.71 -8.01
CA ARG A 158 0.50 -7.30 -7.99
C ARG A 158 0.09 -6.63 -6.67
N PRO A 159 0.96 -5.81 -6.06
CA PRO A 159 0.72 -5.26 -4.73
C PRO A 159 -0.46 -4.29 -4.66
N GLU A 160 -0.75 -3.56 -5.73
CA GLU A 160 -1.91 -2.69 -5.82
C GLU A 160 -3.24 -3.45 -5.70
N TRP A 161 -3.29 -4.75 -5.99
CA TRP A 161 -4.49 -5.58 -5.83
C TRP A 161 -4.82 -5.89 -4.36
N MET A 162 -3.88 -5.64 -3.45
CA MET A 162 -4.17 -5.67 -2.00
C MET A 162 -5.04 -4.48 -1.55
N ILE A 163 -5.23 -3.48 -2.42
CA ILE A 163 -6.12 -2.35 -2.22
C ILE A 163 -7.37 -2.60 -3.06
N THR A 164 -8.51 -2.79 -2.39
CA THR A 164 -9.79 -3.10 -3.04
C THR A 164 -10.39 -1.83 -3.62
N THR A 165 -10.50 -1.76 -4.95
CA THR A 165 -11.22 -0.72 -5.69
C THR A 165 -12.54 -1.23 -6.24
N VAL A 166 -12.58 -2.52 -6.59
CA VAL A 166 -13.77 -3.24 -7.05
C VAL A 166 -13.96 -4.46 -6.14
N LEU A 167 -15.12 -4.57 -5.53
CA LEU A 167 -15.48 -5.68 -4.66
C LEU A 167 -16.31 -6.72 -5.45
N PRO A 168 -15.87 -7.99 -5.54
CA PRO A 168 -16.67 -9.03 -6.20
C PRO A 168 -17.93 -9.32 -5.38
N VAL A 169 -19.07 -9.45 -6.08
CA VAL A 169 -20.35 -9.81 -5.47
C VAL A 169 -20.62 -11.30 -5.68
N PRO A 170 -20.68 -12.11 -4.59
CA PRO A 170 -20.95 -13.53 -4.69
C PRO A 170 -22.35 -13.80 -5.29
N PRO A 171 -22.49 -14.87 -6.08
CA PRO A 171 -23.77 -15.23 -6.70
C PRO A 171 -24.77 -15.76 -5.65
N PRO A 172 -26.08 -15.78 -5.94
CA PRO A 172 -27.12 -16.22 -4.99
C PRO A 172 -26.87 -17.57 -4.29
N PRO A 173 -26.29 -18.61 -4.92
CA PRO A 173 -25.98 -19.87 -4.22
C PRO A 173 -25.00 -19.73 -3.05
N VAL A 174 -24.18 -18.67 -3.02
CA VAL A 174 -23.24 -18.37 -1.93
C VAL A 174 -23.88 -17.48 -0.86
N ARG A 175 -25.02 -16.85 -1.15
CA ARG A 175 -25.79 -15.98 -0.26
C ARG A 175 -27.29 -16.32 -0.32
N PRO A 176 -27.68 -17.54 0.11
CA PRO A 176 -29.02 -18.08 -0.12
C PRO A 176 -30.09 -17.36 0.70
N SER A 177 -31.23 -17.03 0.10
CA SER A 177 -32.39 -16.52 0.83
C SER A 177 -33.27 -17.64 1.35
N ILE A 178 -33.94 -17.40 2.48
CA ILE A 178 -34.92 -18.31 3.08
C ILE A 178 -36.30 -17.71 2.83
N ALA A 179 -37.13 -18.41 2.06
CA ALA A 179 -38.55 -18.07 1.95
C ALA A 179 -39.35 -18.98 2.89
N VAL A 180 -40.28 -18.41 3.65
CA VAL A 180 -41.25 -19.19 4.43
C VAL A 180 -42.44 -19.50 3.51
N ASP A 181 -42.94 -20.74 3.54
CA ASP A 181 -44.06 -21.19 2.70
C ASP A 181 -45.25 -20.22 2.78
N GLY A 182 -45.70 -19.73 1.62
CA GLY A 182 -46.75 -18.70 1.49
C GLY A 182 -46.27 -17.36 0.93
N GLY A 183 -44.96 -17.18 0.67
CA GLY A 183 -44.42 -16.09 -0.17
C GLY A 183 -44.48 -14.67 0.42
N ALA A 184 -45.07 -14.49 1.60
CA ALA A 184 -45.25 -13.18 2.22
C ALA A 184 -44.12 -12.76 3.18
N MET A 185 -43.33 -13.70 3.70
CA MET A 185 -42.17 -13.43 4.54
C MET A 185 -40.98 -14.27 4.08
N GLY A 186 -39.90 -13.61 3.65
CA GLY A 186 -38.61 -14.22 3.39
C GLY A 186 -37.51 -13.40 4.07
N SER A 187 -36.43 -14.06 4.45
CA SER A 187 -35.21 -13.42 4.97
C SER A 187 -34.08 -13.61 3.96
N GLU A 188 -33.38 -12.54 3.64
CA GLU A 188 -32.16 -12.62 2.84
C GLU A 188 -30.98 -13.10 3.72
N ASP A 189 -29.92 -13.54 3.07
CA ASP A 189 -28.66 -13.90 3.73
C ASP A 189 -27.96 -12.68 4.34
N ASP A 190 -27.22 -12.87 5.44
CA ASP A 190 -26.45 -11.81 6.11
C ASP A 190 -25.42 -11.14 5.17
N LEU A 191 -24.83 -11.89 4.22
CA LEU A 191 -23.94 -11.30 3.21
C LEU A 191 -24.70 -10.33 2.31
N THR A 192 -25.96 -10.62 1.98
CA THR A 192 -26.80 -9.71 1.16
C THR A 192 -27.06 -8.41 1.91
N TYR A 193 -27.42 -8.47 3.21
CA TYR A 193 -27.58 -7.27 4.03
C TYR A 193 -26.28 -6.47 4.12
N LYS A 194 -25.14 -7.14 4.34
CA LYS A 194 -23.85 -6.46 4.45
C LYS A 194 -23.41 -5.80 3.16
N LEU A 195 -23.62 -6.46 2.01
CA LEU A 195 -23.40 -5.86 0.70
C LEU A 195 -24.26 -4.62 0.48
N GLY A 196 -25.50 -4.63 0.98
CA GLY A 196 -26.39 -3.46 0.99
C GLY A 196 -25.79 -2.28 1.77
N ASP A 197 -25.20 -2.52 2.94
CA ASP A 197 -24.54 -1.48 3.73
C ASP A 197 -23.28 -0.94 3.05
N ILE A 198 -22.49 -1.81 2.41
CA ILE A 198 -21.32 -1.40 1.62
C ILE A 198 -21.75 -0.47 0.46
N ILE A 199 -22.82 -0.82 -0.25
CA ILE A 199 -23.34 -0.01 -1.36
C ILE A 199 -23.79 1.37 -0.84
N LYS A 200 -24.53 1.42 0.26
CA LYS A 200 -24.98 2.68 0.88
C LYS A 200 -23.80 3.54 1.34
N ALA A 201 -22.82 2.95 2.03
CA ALA A 201 -21.63 3.66 2.48
C ALA A 201 -20.82 4.22 1.28
N SER A 202 -20.64 3.43 0.23
CA SER A 202 -19.97 3.85 -1.01
C SER A 202 -20.70 5.00 -1.70
N ALA A 203 -22.03 4.91 -1.81
CA ALA A 203 -22.85 5.98 -2.39
C ALA A 203 -22.76 7.29 -1.58
N ASN A 204 -22.72 7.20 -0.25
CA ASN A 204 -22.56 8.37 0.62
C ASN A 204 -21.21 9.07 0.41
N VAL A 205 -20.10 8.32 0.32
CA VAL A 205 -18.78 8.88 -0.01
C VAL A 205 -18.85 9.63 -1.34
N ARG A 206 -19.38 8.99 -2.40
CA ARG A 206 -19.50 9.59 -3.73
C ARG A 206 -20.33 10.86 -3.72
N ARG A 207 -21.44 10.88 -2.98
CA ARG A 207 -22.29 12.06 -2.84
C ARG A 207 -21.55 13.21 -2.14
N CYS A 208 -20.90 12.95 -1.01
CA CYS A 208 -20.14 13.97 -0.28
C CYS A 208 -19.04 14.60 -1.14
N GLU A 209 -18.38 13.82 -2.00
CA GLU A 209 -17.40 14.34 -2.94
C GLU A 209 -18.02 15.25 -4.02
N GLN A 210 -19.14 14.83 -4.59
CA GLN A 210 -19.85 15.59 -5.63
C GLN A 210 -20.42 16.92 -5.10
N GLU A 211 -20.87 16.92 -3.84
CA GLU A 211 -21.40 18.10 -3.15
C GLU A 211 -20.28 19.03 -2.62
N GLY A 212 -19.01 18.65 -2.76
CA GLY A 212 -17.88 19.45 -2.27
C GLY A 212 -17.80 19.52 -0.75
N ALA A 213 -18.20 18.44 -0.05
CA ALA A 213 -18.16 18.38 1.40
C ALA A 213 -16.73 18.58 1.94
N PRO A 214 -16.56 19.09 3.16
CA PRO A 214 -15.25 19.26 3.77
C PRO A 214 -14.45 17.95 3.85
N ALA A 215 -13.13 18.02 3.64
CA ALA A 215 -12.26 16.83 3.56
C ALA A 215 -12.32 15.92 4.80
N HIS A 216 -12.50 16.48 5.99
CA HIS A 216 -12.64 15.68 7.22
C HIS A 216 -13.93 14.83 7.22
N VAL A 217 -15.04 15.37 6.68
CA VAL A 217 -16.31 14.65 6.55
C VAL A 217 -16.19 13.50 5.55
N ILE A 218 -15.56 13.75 4.39
CA ILE A 218 -15.28 12.70 3.40
C ILE A 218 -14.45 11.59 4.04
N THR A 219 -13.42 11.97 4.81
CA THR A 219 -12.54 11.02 5.52
C THR A 219 -13.31 10.16 6.54
N GLU A 220 -14.33 10.69 7.21
CA GLU A 220 -15.19 9.91 8.12
C GLU A 220 -16.05 8.88 7.36
N PHE A 221 -16.66 9.28 6.24
CA PHE A 221 -17.42 8.34 5.41
C PHE A 221 -16.53 7.28 4.74
N GLU A 222 -15.31 7.65 4.33
CA GLU A 222 -14.30 6.69 3.84
C GLU A 222 -13.94 5.66 4.92
N GLN A 223 -13.81 6.08 6.18
CA GLN A 223 -13.55 5.16 7.29
C GLN A 223 -14.72 4.22 7.56
N LEU A 224 -15.96 4.71 7.43
CA LEU A 224 -17.16 3.88 7.53
C LEU A 224 -17.22 2.85 6.39
N LEU A 225 -16.90 3.26 5.16
CA LEU A 225 -16.79 2.34 4.02
C LEU A 225 -15.72 1.27 4.26
N GLN A 226 -14.54 1.67 4.72
CA GLN A 226 -13.46 0.74 5.08
C GLN A 226 -13.91 -0.26 6.17
N PHE A 227 -14.68 0.19 7.16
CA PHE A 227 -15.21 -0.68 8.21
C PHE A 227 -16.20 -1.70 7.64
N HIS A 228 -17.17 -1.28 6.82
CA HIS A 228 -18.14 -2.20 6.23
C HIS A 228 -17.50 -3.21 5.27
N VAL A 229 -16.48 -2.83 4.50
CA VAL A 229 -15.76 -3.81 3.65
C VAL A 229 -14.93 -4.79 4.48
N ALA A 230 -14.45 -4.37 5.65
CA ALA A 230 -13.57 -5.20 6.48
C ALA A 230 -14.29 -6.16 7.44
N THR A 231 -15.58 -5.95 7.71
CA THR A 231 -16.37 -6.70 8.70
C THR A 231 -17.47 -7.49 8.05
#